data_AF-A0A937B314-F1
#
_entry.id   AF-A0A937B314-F1
#
_cell.length_a   1.000
_cell.length_b   1.000
_cell.length_c   1.000
_cell.angle_alpha   90.00
_cell.angle_beta   90.00
_cell.angle_gamma   90.00
#
_symmetry.space_group_name_H-M   'P 1'
#
loop_
_entity.id
_entity.type
_entity.pdbx_description
1 polymer ?
#
loop_
_entity_poly.entity_id
_entity_poly.type
_entity_poly.pdbx_seq_one_letter_code
_entity_poly.pdbx_strand_id
1 'polypeptide(L)'
;MNLHKSFLSSQLIWLVLIILSLGPFQLHGQFTCGTAPNMHNVNLTSIGAMTTITTTRSGQNCCPSSSSRCVQFKIKLAPGLCVTMNVPTPGSTFVWKDNCSTPITVLTSIKPTANDSVNILICKPGNDSETYKFTAVNCCVLNITCPSSNGGLFQCRENLPNAVTDTSGFKVLGGVIFNYCDSLKLSSTDSYNTGKGCIGDTLILTRTYKLKDSKDSILCPIIYKVVDNIAPVITCPLNLTINCNANSSSSATGVATATDNCDPAASLIIAQRDSIVDGSCANAKFIYRIWTATDSCMNMSRCVQLITTQDTTKPVIVCPADLTINCDANSSSSATGVATATDNCDPAASLIMHKEIVSLRSCANAKLIYRIWTATDSC
;
A
#
# COMPACT_ATOMS: atom_id res chain seq x y z
N MET A 1 -90.24 -4.36 -48.42
CA MET A 1 -89.72 -3.22 -49.21
C MET A 1 -89.60 -2.05 -48.27
N ASN A 2 -88.38 -1.75 -47.81
CA ASN A 2 -88.04 -0.81 -46.74
C ASN A 2 -86.90 0.12 -47.22
N LEU A 3 -86.60 1.27 -46.62
CA LEU A 3 -87.44 2.34 -46.05
C LEU A 3 -86.51 3.57 -45.83
N HIS A 4 -86.97 4.78 -46.18
CA HIS A 4 -86.53 6.08 -45.64
C HIS A 4 -85.12 6.69 -45.88
N LYS A 5 -85.05 7.97 -45.49
CA LYS A 5 -84.05 9.01 -45.84
C LYS A 5 -82.98 9.25 -44.75
N SER A 6 -81.80 9.69 -45.22
CA SER A 6 -80.95 10.78 -44.71
C SER A 6 -80.16 10.70 -43.37
N PHE A 7 -78.96 11.32 -43.44
CA PHE A 7 -78.09 11.92 -42.42
C PHE A 7 -76.92 11.14 -41.76
N LEU A 8 -75.78 11.86 -41.72
CA LEU A 8 -74.66 11.89 -40.73
C LEU A 8 -73.50 10.85 -40.73
N SER A 9 -72.28 11.44 -40.70
CA SER A 9 -71.13 11.12 -39.83
C SER A 9 -70.05 10.08 -40.24
N SER A 10 -68.81 10.37 -39.77
CA SER A 10 -67.62 9.49 -39.58
C SER A 10 -66.92 8.95 -40.85
N GLN A 11 -65.64 9.21 -41.15
CA GLN A 11 -64.33 8.96 -40.46
C GLN A 11 -63.59 7.73 -41.01
N LEU A 12 -62.24 7.81 -41.00
CA LEU A 12 -61.25 6.79 -41.41
C LEU A 12 -61.22 6.52 -42.94
N ILE A 13 -60.10 6.26 -43.63
CA ILE A 13 -58.64 6.35 -43.36
C ILE A 13 -57.93 6.62 -44.71
N TRP A 14 -56.79 7.33 -44.73
CA TRP A 14 -55.66 7.00 -45.63
C TRP A 14 -54.33 7.24 -44.91
N LEU A 15 -53.48 6.21 -44.94
CA LEU A 15 -52.17 6.18 -44.31
C LEU A 15 -51.13 6.69 -45.32
N VAL A 16 -50.42 7.78 -45.00
CA VAL A 16 -49.15 8.12 -45.67
C VAL A 16 -48.11 8.40 -44.58
N LEU A 17 -46.98 7.69 -44.71
CA LEU A 17 -45.86 7.67 -43.78
C LEU A 17 -44.77 8.66 -44.26
N ILE A 18 -43.82 9.01 -43.37
CA ILE A 18 -42.56 9.75 -43.62
C ILE A 18 -42.79 11.24 -44.05
N ILE A 19 -42.13 12.28 -43.51
CA ILE A 19 -40.87 12.42 -42.77
C ILE A 19 -41.03 13.35 -41.55
N LEU A 20 -40.44 12.99 -40.41
CA LEU A 20 -40.19 13.90 -39.28
C LEU A 20 -39.22 15.01 -39.71
N SER A 21 -39.73 16.21 -40.04
CA SER A 21 -38.84 17.35 -40.27
C SER A 21 -38.29 17.86 -38.94
N LEU A 22 -37.00 17.63 -38.71
CA LEU A 22 -36.21 18.24 -37.65
C LEU A 22 -35.99 19.74 -37.95
N GLY A 23 -37.06 20.53 -37.83
CA GLY A 23 -37.00 21.99 -37.88
C GLY A 23 -36.69 22.59 -36.50
N PRO A 24 -35.93 23.69 -36.41
CA PRO A 24 -35.72 24.39 -35.15
C PRO A 24 -37.03 25.03 -34.67
N PHE A 25 -37.64 24.48 -33.62
CA PHE A 25 -38.77 25.10 -32.94
C PHE A 25 -38.38 26.50 -32.43
N GLN A 26 -38.99 27.55 -32.99
CA GLN A 26 -38.91 28.88 -32.40
C GLN A 26 -40.00 29.05 -31.34
N LEU A 27 -39.55 29.21 -30.09
CA LEU A 27 -40.40 29.58 -28.97
C LEU A 27 -40.87 31.04 -29.13
N HIS A 28 -42.13 31.21 -29.53
CA HIS A 28 -42.81 32.50 -29.47
C HIS A 28 -43.22 32.79 -28.02
N GLY A 29 -42.31 33.39 -27.24
CA GLY A 29 -42.64 33.95 -25.94
C GLY A 29 -43.39 35.27 -26.10
N GLN A 30 -44.58 35.41 -25.52
CA GLN A 30 -45.26 36.70 -25.44
C GLN A 30 -44.63 37.52 -24.31
N PHE A 31 -44.00 38.65 -24.65
CA PHE A 31 -43.33 39.52 -23.68
C PHE A 31 -44.27 40.60 -23.16
N THR A 32 -44.65 40.54 -21.89
CA THR A 32 -45.40 41.61 -21.21
C THR A 32 -44.48 42.42 -20.29
N CYS A 33 -44.43 43.74 -20.49
CA CYS A 33 -43.69 44.65 -19.63
C CYS A 33 -44.53 44.99 -18.38
N GLY A 34 -44.27 44.29 -17.26
CA GLY A 34 -44.81 44.64 -15.95
C GLY A 34 -43.90 45.63 -15.21
N THR A 35 -44.49 46.53 -14.40
CA THR A 35 -43.76 47.56 -13.64
C THR A 35 -43.11 47.00 -12.37
N ALA A 36 -41.99 46.32 -12.55
CA ALA A 36 -41.01 45.90 -11.54
C ALA A 36 -39.62 45.80 -12.24
N PRO A 37 -38.47 45.83 -11.54
CA PRO A 37 -37.17 46.08 -12.18
C PRO A 37 -36.70 44.98 -13.16
N ASN A 38 -37.11 45.13 -14.42
CA ASN A 38 -36.45 44.74 -15.69
C ASN A 38 -35.74 43.37 -15.76
N MET A 39 -36.32 42.32 -15.15
CA MET A 39 -35.92 40.93 -15.41
C MET A 39 -36.97 40.21 -16.27
N HIS A 40 -36.55 39.67 -17.42
CA HIS A 40 -37.40 38.82 -18.25
C HIS A 40 -37.14 37.34 -17.93
N ASN A 41 -38.20 36.62 -17.52
CA ASN A 41 -38.14 35.18 -17.25
C ASN A 41 -38.30 34.39 -18.55
N VAL A 42 -37.39 33.44 -18.80
CA VAL A 42 -37.48 32.48 -19.91
C VAL A 42 -37.46 31.07 -19.35
N ASN A 43 -38.59 30.35 -19.47
CA ASN A 43 -38.70 28.94 -19.11
C ASN A 43 -38.48 28.08 -20.35
N LEU A 44 -37.52 27.15 -20.28
CA LEU A 44 -37.30 26.12 -21.29
C LEU A 44 -37.84 24.78 -20.77
N THR A 45 -39.05 24.40 -21.19
CA THR A 45 -39.78 23.28 -20.57
C THR A 45 -39.56 21.90 -21.20
N SER A 46 -39.29 21.78 -22.52
CA SER A 46 -39.03 20.48 -23.16
C SER A 46 -38.55 20.59 -24.62
N ILE A 47 -37.25 20.42 -24.90
CA ILE A 47 -36.72 20.40 -26.28
C ILE A 47 -35.55 19.41 -26.37
N GLY A 48 -35.39 18.76 -27.53
CA GLY A 48 -34.20 17.98 -27.87
C GLY A 48 -32.92 18.83 -27.95
N ALA A 49 -31.81 18.23 -28.38
CA ALA A 49 -30.43 18.67 -28.10
C ALA A 49 -30.01 20.12 -28.46
N MET A 50 -30.85 20.91 -29.15
CA MET A 50 -30.64 22.34 -29.39
C MET A 50 -31.96 23.13 -29.33
N THR A 51 -32.16 23.92 -28.28
CA THR A 51 -33.15 25.02 -28.29
C THR A 51 -32.48 26.29 -28.76
N THR A 52 -33.06 27.02 -29.71
CA THR A 52 -32.67 28.43 -29.96
C THR A 52 -33.61 29.37 -29.23
N ILE A 53 -33.13 30.08 -28.19
CA ILE A 53 -33.82 31.29 -27.72
C ILE A 53 -33.34 32.44 -28.61
N THR A 54 -34.28 33.08 -29.29
CA THR A 54 -34.09 34.31 -30.07
C THR A 54 -34.70 35.45 -29.27
N THR A 55 -33.92 36.48 -28.91
CA THR A 55 -34.47 37.68 -28.25
C THR A 55 -34.17 38.92 -29.07
N THR A 56 -35.22 39.65 -29.46
CA THR A 56 -35.16 40.98 -30.09
C THR A 56 -35.71 42.00 -29.10
N ARG A 57 -34.85 42.86 -28.54
CA ARG A 57 -35.27 43.93 -27.61
C ARG A 57 -35.12 45.31 -28.26
N SER A 58 -36.10 46.16 -28.01
CA SER A 58 -36.09 47.60 -28.28
C SER A 58 -36.29 48.36 -26.96
N GLY A 59 -35.30 49.17 -26.53
CA GLY A 59 -35.28 49.94 -25.27
C GLY A 59 -35.22 49.09 -23.98
N GLN A 60 -34.67 49.52 -22.83
CA GLN A 60 -34.15 50.81 -22.35
C GLN A 60 -32.96 50.53 -21.38
N ASN A 61 -32.22 51.55 -20.93
CA ASN A 61 -31.06 51.42 -20.02
C ASN A 61 -31.39 50.70 -18.70
N CYS A 62 -30.85 49.50 -18.47
CA CYS A 62 -30.93 48.79 -17.18
C CYS A 62 -29.80 49.15 -16.19
N CYS A 63 -28.99 50.17 -16.47
CA CYS A 63 -28.00 50.70 -15.53
C CYS A 63 -28.12 52.23 -15.43
N PRO A 64 -27.91 52.83 -14.24
CA PRO A 64 -28.06 54.28 -14.02
C PRO A 64 -26.96 55.13 -14.69
N SER A 65 -25.85 54.52 -15.13
CA SER A 65 -24.84 55.20 -15.95
C SER A 65 -25.29 55.27 -17.43
N SER A 66 -25.43 56.49 -17.94
CA SER A 66 -26.08 56.82 -19.23
C SER A 66 -25.41 56.29 -20.50
N SER A 67 -24.24 55.64 -20.41
CA SER A 67 -23.42 55.18 -21.55
C SER A 67 -23.51 53.69 -21.88
N SER A 68 -24.21 52.87 -21.06
CA SER A 68 -24.30 51.41 -21.25
C SER A 68 -25.73 50.89 -21.20
N ARG A 69 -26.20 50.26 -22.28
CA ARG A 69 -27.46 49.52 -22.30
C ARG A 69 -27.19 48.08 -21.90
N CYS A 70 -27.87 47.61 -20.85
CA CYS A 70 -27.82 46.22 -20.42
C CYS A 70 -29.18 45.53 -20.58
N VAL A 71 -29.16 44.23 -20.82
CA VAL A 71 -30.34 43.35 -20.81
C VAL A 71 -30.10 42.22 -19.82
N GLN A 72 -31.09 41.93 -18.98
CA GLN A 72 -31.03 40.86 -17.99
C GLN A 72 -32.09 39.79 -18.30
N PHE A 73 -31.64 38.55 -18.44
CA PHE A 73 -32.47 37.38 -18.61
C PHE A 73 -32.34 36.46 -17.42
N LYS A 74 -33.45 35.84 -17.01
CA LYS A 74 -33.45 34.74 -16.05
C LYS A 74 -33.84 33.47 -16.80
N ILE A 75 -32.86 32.63 -17.13
CA ILE A 75 -33.08 31.37 -17.84
C ILE A 75 -33.19 30.25 -16.82
N LYS A 76 -34.35 29.59 -16.74
CA LYS A 76 -34.52 28.37 -15.94
C LYS A 76 -34.18 27.16 -16.81
N LEU A 77 -33.18 26.38 -16.38
CA LEU A 77 -32.73 25.17 -17.08
C LEU A 77 -33.26 23.92 -16.38
N ALA A 78 -33.55 22.89 -17.17
CA ALA A 78 -33.71 21.54 -16.64
C ALA A 78 -32.34 20.97 -16.23
N PRO A 79 -32.27 20.06 -15.23
CA PRO A 79 -31.02 19.40 -14.84
C PRO A 79 -30.29 18.77 -16.04
N GLY A 80 -28.96 18.92 -16.09
CA GLY A 80 -28.13 18.38 -17.17
C GLY A 80 -28.04 19.23 -18.45
N LEU A 81 -28.71 20.38 -18.53
CA LEU A 81 -28.57 21.33 -19.64
C LEU A 81 -27.61 22.48 -19.29
N CYS A 82 -26.77 22.88 -20.25
CA CYS A 82 -26.08 24.17 -20.23
C CYS A 82 -26.63 25.09 -21.33
N VAL A 83 -26.25 26.36 -21.28
CA VAL A 83 -26.46 27.33 -22.37
C VAL A 83 -25.11 27.71 -22.97
N THR A 84 -24.97 27.55 -24.29
CA THR A 84 -23.93 28.21 -25.08
C THR A 84 -24.51 29.43 -25.79
N MET A 85 -23.68 30.44 -26.04
CA MET A 85 -24.07 31.66 -26.74
C MET A 85 -23.09 31.92 -27.88
N ASN A 86 -23.60 32.01 -29.11
CA ASN A 86 -22.77 32.46 -30.23
C ASN A 86 -22.77 33.99 -30.25
N VAL A 87 -21.59 34.59 -30.13
CA VAL A 87 -21.38 36.04 -30.18
C VAL A 87 -21.22 36.48 -31.65
N PRO A 88 -22.02 37.44 -32.16
CA PRO A 88 -21.90 37.89 -33.56
C PRO A 88 -20.66 38.72 -33.88
N THR A 89 -20.03 39.36 -32.88
CA THR A 89 -18.95 40.35 -33.06
C THR A 89 -17.71 40.06 -32.21
N PRO A 90 -16.54 39.80 -32.83
CA PRO A 90 -15.25 39.71 -32.12
C PRO A 90 -14.92 41.01 -31.37
N GLY A 91 -14.34 40.90 -30.18
CA GLY A 91 -13.90 42.06 -29.36
C GLY A 91 -14.91 42.55 -28.31
N SER A 92 -16.13 41.98 -28.27
CA SER A 92 -17.12 42.29 -27.24
C SER A 92 -16.75 41.65 -25.88
N THR A 93 -16.55 42.45 -24.82
CA THR A 93 -16.34 41.95 -23.45
C THR A 93 -17.67 41.59 -22.78
N PHE A 94 -17.95 40.30 -22.66
CA PHE A 94 -19.11 39.82 -21.89
C PHE A 94 -18.72 39.61 -20.43
N VAL A 95 -19.64 39.99 -19.54
CA VAL A 95 -19.49 39.85 -18.09
C VAL A 95 -20.69 39.08 -17.59
N TRP A 96 -20.49 37.81 -17.24
CA TRP A 96 -21.52 37.09 -16.49
C TRP A 96 -21.57 37.70 -15.07
N LYS A 97 -22.75 37.79 -14.48
CA LYS A 97 -22.91 38.27 -13.10
C LYS A 97 -23.95 37.42 -12.39
N ASP A 98 -23.50 36.62 -11.43
CA ASP A 98 -24.43 36.15 -10.41
C ASP A 98 -24.74 37.31 -9.45
N ASN A 99 -26.02 37.44 -9.09
CA ASN A 99 -26.59 38.46 -8.20
C ASN A 99 -25.91 39.85 -8.22
N CYS A 100 -25.73 40.38 -9.43
CA CYS A 100 -25.38 41.78 -9.76
C CYS A 100 -24.08 42.38 -9.17
N SER A 101 -23.30 41.65 -8.37
CA SER A 101 -22.31 42.28 -7.46
C SER A 101 -20.85 42.23 -7.92
N THR A 102 -20.43 41.23 -8.73
CA THR A 102 -19.05 41.12 -9.23
C THR A 102 -18.99 40.79 -10.72
N PRO A 103 -17.98 41.28 -11.47
CA PRO A 103 -17.78 40.88 -12.86
C PRO A 103 -17.17 39.47 -12.94
N ILE A 104 -17.84 38.53 -13.61
CA ILE A 104 -17.22 37.24 -13.99
C ILE A 104 -16.61 37.42 -15.38
N THR A 105 -15.27 37.50 -15.42
CA THR A 105 -14.49 37.36 -16.66
C THR A 105 -14.75 35.97 -17.25
N VAL A 106 -14.98 35.87 -18.57
CA VAL A 106 -15.29 34.60 -19.23
C VAL A 106 -14.08 33.67 -19.21
N LEU A 107 -13.93 32.89 -18.15
CA LEU A 107 -13.00 31.75 -18.05
C LEU A 107 -13.27 30.83 -16.83
N THR A 108 -14.53 30.47 -16.53
CA THR A 108 -14.85 29.26 -15.73
C THR A 108 -16.26 28.76 -16.02
N SER A 109 -16.41 27.44 -16.20
CA SER A 109 -17.71 26.78 -16.37
C SER A 109 -18.64 27.01 -15.19
N ILE A 110 -19.83 27.56 -15.43
CA ILE A 110 -20.90 27.61 -14.43
C ILE A 110 -21.49 26.20 -14.30
N LYS A 111 -21.47 25.64 -13.09
CA LYS A 111 -22.19 24.41 -12.74
C LYS A 111 -23.62 24.80 -12.35
N PRO A 112 -24.65 24.50 -13.16
CA PRO A 112 -26.02 24.74 -12.74
C PRO A 112 -26.37 23.69 -11.68
N THR A 113 -26.69 24.11 -10.46
CA THR A 113 -27.34 23.21 -9.50
C THR A 113 -28.80 22.99 -9.92
N ALA A 114 -29.40 21.86 -9.55
CA ALA A 114 -30.69 21.47 -10.07
C ALA A 114 -31.79 22.52 -9.77
N ASN A 115 -32.53 22.93 -10.80
CA ASN A 115 -33.53 24.01 -10.81
C ASN A 115 -33.00 25.45 -10.69
N ASP A 116 -31.69 25.69 -10.66
CA ASP A 116 -31.17 27.05 -10.65
C ASP A 116 -31.58 27.83 -11.90
N SER A 117 -31.82 29.12 -11.68
CA SER A 117 -32.11 30.07 -12.75
C SER A 117 -30.86 30.91 -12.98
N VAL A 118 -30.23 30.78 -14.13
CA VAL A 118 -29.01 31.53 -14.42
C VAL A 118 -29.38 32.94 -14.85
N ASN A 119 -28.90 33.92 -14.08
CA ASN A 119 -29.02 35.34 -14.41
C ASN A 119 -27.95 35.70 -15.44
N ILE A 120 -28.35 36.06 -16.65
CA ILE A 120 -27.44 36.50 -17.71
C ILE A 120 -27.65 37.99 -17.91
N LEU A 121 -26.62 38.78 -17.60
CA LEU A 121 -26.56 40.21 -17.88
C LEU A 121 -25.64 40.44 -19.09
N ILE A 122 -26.15 41.09 -20.13
CA ILE A 122 -25.37 41.50 -21.30
C ILE A 122 -25.39 43.01 -21.36
N CYS A 123 -24.22 43.65 -21.34
CA CYS A 123 -24.06 45.11 -21.41
C CYS A 123 -23.23 45.49 -22.63
N LYS A 124 -23.71 46.49 -23.40
CA LYS A 124 -22.99 47.03 -24.56
C LYS A 124 -23.11 48.56 -24.63
N PRO A 125 -22.05 49.28 -25.05
CA PRO A 125 -22.16 50.68 -25.48
C PRO A 125 -22.68 50.77 -26.92
N GLY A 126 -23.78 51.51 -27.15
CA GLY A 126 -24.33 51.83 -28.48
C GLY A 126 -25.61 51.06 -28.89
N ASN A 127 -26.45 51.72 -29.70
CA ASN A 127 -27.70 51.21 -30.33
C ASN A 127 -27.44 50.04 -31.32
N ASP A 128 -28.42 49.25 -31.78
CA ASP A 128 -29.72 48.80 -31.25
C ASP A 128 -30.11 47.50 -32.01
N SER A 129 -30.96 46.66 -31.42
CA SER A 129 -31.44 45.38 -31.99
C SER A 129 -30.35 44.33 -32.36
N GLU A 130 -29.63 43.82 -31.36
CA GLU A 130 -28.88 42.56 -31.53
C GLU A 130 -29.70 41.35 -31.07
N THR A 131 -29.79 40.36 -31.96
CA THR A 131 -30.44 39.07 -31.67
C THR A 131 -29.45 38.13 -31.00
N TYR A 132 -29.63 37.90 -29.71
CA TYR A 132 -28.85 36.89 -28.99
C TYR A 132 -29.43 35.51 -29.25
N LYS A 133 -28.62 34.62 -29.82
CA LYS A 133 -28.93 33.19 -29.99
C LYS A 133 -28.29 32.39 -28.86
N PHE A 134 -29.11 31.99 -27.91
CA PHE A 134 -28.74 31.01 -26.88
C PHE A 134 -29.08 29.62 -27.38
N THR A 135 -28.12 28.69 -27.30
CA THR A 135 -28.34 27.27 -27.59
C THR A 135 -28.31 26.48 -26.29
N ALA A 136 -29.45 25.91 -25.89
CA ALA A 136 -29.46 24.93 -24.81
C ALA A 136 -28.87 23.62 -25.33
N VAL A 137 -27.79 23.14 -24.70
CA VAL A 137 -27.07 21.92 -25.08
C VAL A 137 -27.11 20.90 -23.95
N ASN A 138 -27.13 19.62 -24.31
CA ASN A 138 -27.02 18.54 -23.33
C ASN A 138 -25.59 18.50 -22.76
N CYS A 139 -25.45 18.95 -21.52
CA CYS A 139 -24.21 18.90 -20.75
C CYS A 139 -24.09 17.62 -19.91
N CYS A 140 -25.03 16.69 -20.04
CA CYS A 140 -25.03 15.44 -19.30
C CYS A 140 -23.99 14.47 -19.84
N VAL A 141 -22.73 14.81 -19.58
CA VAL A 141 -21.54 14.05 -19.96
C VAL A 141 -20.68 13.82 -18.72
N LEU A 142 -20.33 12.57 -18.47
CA LEU A 142 -19.29 12.23 -17.52
C LEU A 142 -17.94 12.21 -18.26
N ASN A 143 -17.13 13.25 -18.10
CA ASN A 143 -15.78 13.27 -18.65
C ASN A 143 -14.75 13.09 -17.53
N ILE A 144 -14.01 11.99 -17.58
CA ILE A 144 -13.01 11.63 -16.58
C ILE A 144 -11.67 11.39 -17.27
N THR A 145 -10.65 12.10 -16.81
CA THR A 145 -9.26 11.72 -17.05
C THR A 145 -8.82 10.83 -15.91
N CYS A 146 -8.47 9.58 -16.21
CA CYS A 146 -7.98 8.65 -15.20
C CYS A 146 -6.60 9.10 -14.67
N PRO A 147 -6.29 8.79 -13.39
CA PRO A 147 -4.93 8.72 -12.87
C PRO A 147 -3.96 7.99 -13.82
N SER A 148 -2.66 8.29 -13.73
CA SER A 148 -1.64 7.54 -14.45
C SER A 148 -1.73 6.05 -14.11
N SER A 149 -1.65 5.19 -15.13
CA SER A 149 -1.82 3.74 -14.96
C SER A 149 -0.77 3.07 -14.07
N ASN A 150 0.37 3.73 -13.82
CA ASN A 150 1.36 3.29 -12.83
C ASN A 150 1.11 3.97 -11.47
N GLY A 151 0.68 3.19 -10.48
CA GLY A 151 0.49 3.61 -9.08
C GLY A 151 1.74 3.49 -8.21
N GLY A 152 2.86 3.00 -8.76
CA GLY A 152 4.16 2.91 -8.08
C GLY A 152 4.69 1.49 -7.88
N LEU A 153 5.90 1.42 -7.31
CA LEU A 153 6.58 0.20 -6.87
C LEU A 153 6.73 0.27 -5.34
N PHE A 154 6.40 -0.83 -4.67
CA PHE A 154 6.38 -0.98 -3.22
C PHE A 154 7.23 -2.20 -2.84
N GLN A 155 7.83 -2.18 -1.65
CA GLN A 155 8.58 -3.31 -1.12
C GLN A 155 7.61 -4.38 -0.63
N CYS A 156 6.76 -4.04 0.36
CA CYS A 156 5.84 -5.00 0.96
C CYS A 156 4.39 -4.78 0.52
N ARG A 157 3.62 -5.87 0.52
CA ARG A 157 2.18 -5.84 0.17
C ARG A 157 1.37 -4.93 1.10
N GLU A 158 1.73 -4.87 2.37
CA GLU A 158 1.09 -4.01 3.37
C GLU A 158 1.38 -2.51 3.17
N ASN A 159 2.42 -2.15 2.39
CA ASN A 159 2.69 -0.75 2.06
C ASN A 159 1.82 -0.24 0.91
N LEU A 160 1.02 -1.10 0.26
CA LEU A 160 0.09 -0.68 -0.79
C LEU A 160 -0.95 0.30 -0.22
N PRO A 161 -1.22 1.42 -0.90
CA PRO A 161 -2.19 2.39 -0.41
C PRO A 161 -3.60 1.79 -0.36
N ASN A 162 -4.42 2.24 0.58
CA ASN A 162 -5.84 1.91 0.61
C ASN A 162 -6.59 2.50 -0.59
N ALA A 163 -7.72 1.89 -0.97
CA ALA A 163 -8.57 2.43 -2.02
C ALA A 163 -9.20 3.76 -1.57
N VAL A 164 -9.16 4.79 -2.42
CA VAL A 164 -9.85 6.05 -2.13
C VAL A 164 -11.37 5.86 -2.26
N THR A 165 -12.11 6.34 -1.28
CA THR A 165 -13.56 6.13 -1.16
C THR A 165 -14.39 7.31 -1.67
N ASP A 166 -13.76 8.44 -1.99
CA ASP A 166 -14.41 9.64 -2.50
C ASP A 166 -13.70 10.31 -3.69
N THR A 167 -14.39 11.28 -4.30
CA THR A 167 -13.92 12.02 -5.48
C THR A 167 -12.77 12.99 -5.20
N SER A 168 -12.51 13.34 -3.93
CA SER A 168 -11.38 14.18 -3.54
C SER A 168 -10.10 13.34 -3.52
N GLY A 169 -10.14 12.16 -2.90
CA GLY A 169 -9.06 11.19 -2.96
C GLY A 169 -8.73 10.75 -4.40
N PHE A 170 -9.75 10.56 -5.25
CA PHE A 170 -9.51 10.27 -6.68
C PHE A 170 -8.77 11.39 -7.42
N LYS A 171 -8.99 12.65 -7.03
CA LYS A 171 -8.24 13.81 -7.56
C LYS A 171 -6.81 13.88 -7.03
N VAL A 172 -6.58 13.46 -5.78
CA VAL A 172 -5.22 13.34 -5.20
C VAL A 172 -4.39 12.30 -5.95
N LEU A 173 -5.02 11.23 -6.48
CA LEU A 173 -4.37 10.27 -7.38
C LEU A 173 -4.06 10.85 -8.79
N GLY A 174 -4.34 12.13 -9.06
CA GLY A 174 -4.16 12.77 -10.36
C GLY A 174 -5.34 12.62 -11.32
N GLY A 175 -6.46 12.06 -10.88
CA GLY A 175 -7.67 11.94 -11.69
C GLY A 175 -8.39 13.28 -11.85
N VAL A 176 -8.88 13.59 -13.04
CA VAL A 176 -9.70 14.78 -13.30
C VAL A 176 -11.15 14.36 -13.54
N ILE A 177 -12.09 14.97 -12.83
CA ILE A 177 -13.51 14.66 -12.90
C ILE A 177 -14.29 15.91 -13.33
N PHE A 178 -14.93 15.82 -14.49
CA PHE A 178 -15.99 16.73 -14.92
C PHE A 178 -17.32 15.96 -14.99
N ASN A 179 -18.21 16.25 -14.04
CA ASN A 179 -19.60 15.79 -14.06
C ASN A 179 -20.50 17.01 -13.84
N TYR A 180 -21.39 17.24 -14.79
CA TYR A 180 -22.28 18.40 -14.85
C TYR A 180 -23.76 18.05 -14.58
N CYS A 181 -24.09 16.77 -14.34
CA CYS A 181 -25.46 16.29 -14.47
C CYS A 181 -26.07 15.76 -13.17
N ASP A 182 -25.38 14.85 -12.49
CA ASP A 182 -25.96 14.01 -11.43
C ASP A 182 -24.97 13.74 -10.29
N SER A 183 -25.45 13.14 -9.20
CA SER A 183 -24.58 12.61 -8.14
C SER A 183 -23.62 11.55 -8.69
N LEU A 184 -22.32 11.80 -8.60
CA LEU A 184 -21.31 10.80 -8.97
C LEU A 184 -21.14 9.76 -7.86
N LYS A 185 -21.15 8.48 -8.23
CA LYS A 185 -20.78 7.37 -7.36
C LYS A 185 -19.39 6.86 -7.73
N LEU A 186 -18.51 6.80 -6.75
CA LEU A 186 -17.21 6.13 -6.85
C LEU A 186 -17.30 4.75 -6.18
N SER A 187 -16.68 3.76 -6.80
CA SER A 187 -16.37 2.47 -6.18
C SER A 187 -15.04 1.94 -6.72
N SER A 188 -14.48 0.91 -6.08
CA SER A 188 -13.21 0.30 -6.47
C SER A 188 -13.25 -1.21 -6.38
N THR A 189 -12.56 -1.90 -7.28
CA THR A 189 -12.35 -3.35 -7.24
C THR A 189 -10.88 -3.67 -7.45
N ASP A 190 -10.34 -4.55 -6.60
CA ASP A 190 -8.94 -4.98 -6.65
C ASP A 190 -8.83 -6.36 -7.31
N SER A 191 -7.82 -6.52 -8.16
CA SER A 191 -7.44 -7.79 -8.77
C SER A 191 -5.92 -7.98 -8.68
N TYR A 192 -5.48 -9.19 -8.39
CA TYR A 192 -4.07 -9.53 -8.24
C TYR A 192 -3.66 -10.55 -9.30
N ASN A 193 -2.42 -10.48 -9.78
CA ASN A 193 -1.81 -11.59 -10.51
C ASN A 193 -1.42 -12.73 -9.54
N THR A 194 -0.80 -13.79 -10.08
CA THR A 194 -0.32 -14.94 -9.30
C THR A 194 1.08 -14.76 -8.71
N GLY A 195 1.72 -13.59 -8.90
CA GLY A 195 3.10 -13.38 -8.44
C GLY A 195 3.18 -13.20 -6.94
N LYS A 196 4.26 -13.66 -6.32
CA LYS A 196 4.42 -13.63 -4.85
C LYS A 196 4.87 -12.28 -4.31
N GLY A 197 5.48 -11.44 -5.14
CA GLY A 197 6.05 -10.16 -4.72
C GLY A 197 7.57 -10.19 -4.63
N CYS A 198 8.24 -11.05 -5.39
CA CYS A 198 9.69 -11.23 -5.33
C CYS A 198 10.39 -10.75 -6.61
N ILE A 199 11.72 -10.64 -6.60
CA ILE A 199 12.49 -10.43 -7.84
C ILE A 199 12.20 -11.58 -8.82
N GLY A 200 11.80 -11.23 -10.05
CA GLY A 200 11.41 -12.20 -11.07
C GLY A 200 9.98 -12.76 -10.94
N ASP A 201 9.31 -12.56 -9.80
CA ASP A 201 7.93 -12.98 -9.53
C ASP A 201 7.11 -11.83 -8.88
N THR A 202 7.09 -10.69 -9.58
CA THR A 202 6.43 -9.46 -9.12
C THR A 202 4.93 -9.65 -8.89
N LEU A 203 4.47 -9.32 -7.69
CA LEU A 203 3.05 -9.20 -7.38
C LEU A 203 2.53 -7.88 -7.98
N ILE A 204 1.41 -7.96 -8.71
CA ILE A 204 0.79 -6.84 -9.40
C ILE A 204 -0.65 -6.71 -8.89
N LEU A 205 -0.96 -5.61 -8.22
CA LEU A 205 -2.32 -5.19 -7.91
C LEU A 205 -2.83 -4.27 -9.02
N THR A 206 -3.89 -4.67 -9.71
CA THR A 206 -4.69 -3.77 -10.54
C THR A 206 -5.93 -3.34 -9.77
N ARG A 207 -5.94 -2.09 -9.29
CA ARG A 207 -7.12 -1.46 -8.67
C ARG A 207 -7.89 -0.70 -9.72
N THR A 208 -9.10 -1.13 -10.00
CA THR A 208 -9.99 -0.44 -10.95
C THR A 208 -10.99 0.43 -10.20
N TYR A 209 -10.86 1.74 -10.35
CA TYR A 209 -11.87 2.69 -9.88
C TYR A 209 -12.99 2.80 -10.91
N LYS A 210 -14.23 2.67 -10.45
CA LYS A 210 -15.44 2.83 -11.24
C LYS A 210 -16.14 4.11 -10.81
N LEU A 211 -16.25 5.05 -11.74
CA LEU A 211 -16.97 6.30 -11.54
C LEU A 211 -18.21 6.25 -12.42
N LYS A 212 -19.38 6.30 -11.77
CA LYS A 212 -20.68 6.12 -12.42
C LYS A 212 -21.67 7.19 -11.98
N ASP A 213 -22.40 7.76 -12.93
CA ASP A 213 -23.58 8.58 -12.66
C ASP A 213 -24.87 7.82 -13.04
N SER A 214 -25.94 8.53 -13.41
CA SER A 214 -27.21 7.91 -13.80
C SER A 214 -27.15 7.17 -15.15
N LYS A 215 -26.21 7.55 -16.04
CA LYS A 215 -26.13 7.11 -17.44
C LYS A 215 -24.77 6.49 -17.77
N ASP A 216 -23.70 7.19 -17.42
CA ASP A 216 -22.34 6.86 -17.81
C ASP A 216 -21.58 6.08 -16.72
N SER A 217 -20.58 5.32 -17.12
CA SER A 217 -19.75 4.51 -16.21
C SER A 217 -18.34 4.35 -16.79
N ILE A 218 -17.38 5.07 -16.22
CA ILE A 218 -15.97 5.02 -16.64
C ILE A 218 -15.17 4.14 -15.65
N LEU A 219 -14.25 3.34 -16.19
CA LEU A 219 -13.31 2.51 -15.43
C LEU A 219 -11.89 3.06 -15.58
N CYS A 220 -11.24 3.31 -14.45
CA CYS A 220 -9.87 3.81 -14.35
C CYS A 220 -8.99 2.81 -13.58
N PRO A 221 -8.24 1.95 -14.28
CA PRO A 221 -7.28 1.03 -13.65
C PRO A 221 -5.99 1.76 -13.24
N ILE A 222 -5.53 1.48 -12.02
CA ILE A 222 -4.19 1.84 -11.53
C ILE A 222 -3.46 0.54 -11.16
N ILE A 223 -2.23 0.41 -11.62
CA ILE A 223 -1.37 -0.76 -11.44
C ILE A 223 -0.30 -0.44 -10.41
N TYR A 224 -0.34 -1.12 -9.26
CA TYR A 224 0.71 -1.09 -8.25
C TYR A 224 1.54 -2.37 -8.36
N LYS A 225 2.86 -2.25 -8.22
CA LYS A 225 3.78 -3.40 -8.21
C LYS A 225 4.38 -3.57 -6.82
N VAL A 226 4.53 -4.81 -6.39
CA VAL A 226 5.21 -5.19 -5.14
C VAL A 226 6.38 -6.10 -5.51
N VAL A 227 7.58 -5.69 -5.09
CA VAL A 227 8.82 -6.47 -5.23
C VAL A 227 9.63 -6.25 -3.97
N ASP A 228 9.73 -7.29 -3.16
CA ASP A 228 10.67 -7.40 -2.07
C ASP A 228 12.04 -7.81 -2.61
N ASN A 229 13.07 -7.11 -2.14
CA ASN A 229 14.48 -7.37 -2.43
C ASN A 229 15.39 -7.13 -1.23
N ILE A 230 14.81 -7.07 -0.02
CA ILE A 230 15.55 -6.80 1.21
C ILE A 230 15.78 -8.13 1.91
N ALA A 231 16.99 -8.33 2.45
CA ALA A 231 17.29 -9.55 3.21
C ALA A 231 16.89 -9.38 4.69
N PRO A 232 16.43 -10.45 5.37
CA PRO A 232 16.13 -10.42 6.78
C PRO A 232 17.27 -9.89 7.64
N VAL A 233 16.95 -9.19 8.72
CA VAL A 233 17.91 -8.81 9.76
C VAL A 233 18.04 -9.99 10.74
N ILE A 234 19.21 -10.62 10.80
CA ILE A 234 19.49 -11.74 11.70
C ILE A 234 20.29 -11.29 12.94
N THR A 235 19.90 -11.79 14.11
CA THR A 235 20.60 -11.60 15.39
C THR A 235 21.12 -12.94 15.89
N CYS A 236 22.45 -13.08 15.97
CA CYS A 236 23.10 -14.28 16.49
C CYS A 236 23.07 -14.35 18.03
N PRO A 237 23.13 -15.56 18.61
CA PRO A 237 23.47 -15.71 20.02
C PRO A 237 24.91 -15.23 20.28
N LEU A 238 25.21 -14.91 21.54
CA LEU A 238 26.55 -14.49 21.95
C LEU A 238 27.57 -15.64 21.83
N ASN A 239 28.83 -15.27 21.63
CA ASN A 239 29.96 -16.18 21.75
C ASN A 239 30.11 -16.65 23.20
N LEU A 240 30.54 -17.90 23.41
CA LEU A 240 30.78 -18.43 24.76
C LEU A 240 31.87 -19.51 24.80
N THR A 241 32.39 -19.74 26.00
CA THR A 241 33.27 -20.88 26.33
C THR A 241 32.49 -21.91 27.13
N ILE A 242 32.66 -23.19 26.82
CA ILE A 242 32.07 -24.33 27.54
C ILE A 242 33.14 -25.38 27.86
N ASN A 243 32.92 -26.23 28.86
CA ASN A 243 33.80 -27.39 29.09
C ASN A 243 33.70 -28.37 27.90
N CYS A 244 34.75 -29.14 27.59
CA CYS A 244 34.74 -29.99 26.39
C CYS A 244 33.69 -31.11 26.39
N ASN A 245 33.21 -31.52 27.57
CA ASN A 245 32.13 -32.50 27.70
C ASN A 245 30.73 -31.88 27.64
N ALA A 246 30.63 -30.55 27.63
CA ALA A 246 29.36 -29.83 27.67
C ALA A 246 28.64 -29.90 26.32
N ASN A 247 27.31 -29.85 26.38
CA ASN A 247 26.48 -29.90 25.19
C ASN A 247 26.65 -28.62 24.33
N SER A 248 27.16 -28.77 23.12
CA SER A 248 27.37 -27.69 22.15
C SER A 248 26.18 -27.45 21.21
N SER A 249 25.06 -28.17 21.37
CA SER A 249 23.84 -27.95 20.57
C SER A 249 23.31 -26.53 20.72
N SER A 250 22.59 -26.02 19.73
CA SER A 250 21.96 -24.69 19.79
C SER A 250 20.86 -24.58 20.86
N SER A 251 20.25 -25.69 21.28
CA SER A 251 19.37 -25.71 22.46
C SER A 251 20.10 -25.41 23.78
N ALA A 252 21.42 -25.62 23.86
CA ALA A 252 22.25 -25.30 25.02
C ALA A 252 23.08 -24.01 24.85
N THR A 253 23.46 -23.68 23.62
CA THR A 253 24.35 -22.55 23.27
C THR A 253 23.62 -21.34 22.67
N GLY A 254 22.30 -21.41 22.53
CA GLY A 254 21.45 -20.35 21.99
C GLY A 254 21.03 -20.57 20.53
N VAL A 255 19.93 -19.94 20.15
CA VAL A 255 19.32 -20.00 18.81
C VAL A 255 19.25 -18.59 18.23
N ALA A 256 19.64 -18.40 16.96
CA ALA A 256 19.51 -17.11 16.30
C ALA A 256 18.04 -16.71 16.11
N THR A 257 17.80 -15.40 16.03
CA THR A 257 16.48 -14.83 15.69
C THR A 257 16.60 -13.98 14.43
N ALA A 258 15.49 -13.78 13.73
CA ALA A 258 15.44 -12.93 12.54
C ALA A 258 14.14 -12.14 12.48
N THR A 259 14.21 -10.98 11.85
CA THR A 259 13.07 -10.12 11.52
C THR A 259 13.21 -9.62 10.09
N ASP A 260 12.10 -9.41 9.41
CA ASP A 260 12.07 -8.87 8.05
C ASP A 260 11.05 -7.72 7.95
N ASN A 261 11.15 -6.89 6.92
CA ASN A 261 10.23 -5.77 6.68
C ASN A 261 8.92 -6.18 6.00
N CYS A 262 8.89 -7.27 5.24
CA CYS A 262 7.72 -7.77 4.54
C CYS A 262 7.22 -9.11 5.11
N ASP A 263 8.12 -9.95 5.60
CA ASP A 263 7.80 -11.29 6.11
C ASP A 263 7.60 -11.34 7.63
N PRO A 264 6.48 -11.94 8.12
CA PRO A 264 6.32 -12.20 9.55
C PRO A 264 7.36 -13.22 10.04
N ALA A 265 7.79 -13.12 11.30
CA ALA A 265 8.83 -14.01 11.87
C ALA A 265 8.54 -15.54 11.75
N ALA A 266 7.29 -15.93 11.49
CA ALA A 266 6.88 -17.33 11.30
C ALA A 266 7.06 -17.87 9.86
N SER A 267 7.25 -17.01 8.84
CA SER A 267 7.62 -17.45 7.48
C SER A 267 9.13 -17.52 7.25
N LEU A 268 9.91 -16.80 8.06
CA LEU A 268 11.37 -16.80 7.99
C LEU A 268 11.97 -18.18 8.33
N ILE A 269 12.86 -18.65 7.48
CA ILE A 269 13.58 -19.91 7.66
C ILE A 269 14.95 -19.60 8.25
N ILE A 270 15.24 -20.14 9.45
CA ILE A 270 16.55 -20.04 10.09
C ILE A 270 17.24 -21.40 10.04
N ALA A 271 18.40 -21.46 9.39
CA ALA A 271 19.25 -22.65 9.29
C ALA A 271 20.59 -22.42 10.00
N GLN A 272 21.19 -23.50 10.52
CA GLN A 272 22.52 -23.49 11.14
C GLN A 272 23.46 -24.48 10.46
N ARG A 273 24.76 -24.15 10.41
CA ARG A 273 25.83 -25.08 10.01
C ARG A 273 27.08 -24.81 10.82
N ASP A 274 27.67 -25.87 11.35
CA ASP A 274 28.92 -25.75 12.12
C ASP A 274 30.15 -25.96 11.22
N SER A 275 31.23 -25.26 11.56
CA SER A 275 32.59 -25.55 11.13
C SER A 275 33.44 -25.69 12.38
N ILE A 276 34.12 -26.83 12.52
CA ILE A 276 34.86 -27.21 13.73
C ILE A 276 36.35 -27.20 13.39
N VAL A 277 37.14 -26.55 14.24
CA VAL A 277 38.60 -26.55 14.21
C VAL A 277 39.08 -27.06 15.56
N ASP A 278 39.96 -28.05 15.60
CA ASP A 278 40.51 -28.54 16.86
C ASP A 278 41.46 -27.50 17.49
N GLY A 279 41.46 -27.43 18.81
CA GLY A 279 42.33 -26.58 19.62
C GLY A 279 43.68 -27.24 19.93
N SER A 280 44.51 -26.56 20.72
CA SER A 280 45.86 -27.02 21.07
C SER A 280 45.92 -28.04 22.21
N CYS A 281 44.86 -28.18 22.99
CA CYS A 281 44.71 -29.14 24.11
C CYS A 281 43.73 -30.25 23.71
N ALA A 282 43.82 -31.43 24.34
CA ALA A 282 42.94 -32.54 24.04
C ALA A 282 41.45 -32.13 24.18
N ASN A 283 40.64 -32.47 23.17
CA ASN A 283 39.21 -32.17 23.10
C ASN A 283 38.80 -30.67 23.17
N ALA A 284 39.76 -29.74 23.22
CA ALA A 284 39.50 -28.32 22.96
C ALA A 284 39.19 -28.10 21.47
N LYS A 285 38.22 -27.24 21.15
CA LYS A 285 37.66 -27.03 19.81
C LYS A 285 37.10 -25.62 19.67
N PHE A 286 37.21 -25.06 18.47
CA PHE A 286 36.51 -23.86 18.05
C PHE A 286 35.38 -24.26 17.09
N ILE A 287 34.14 -24.07 17.54
CA ILE A 287 32.93 -24.34 16.75
C ILE A 287 32.41 -23.00 16.24
N TYR A 288 32.61 -22.74 14.95
CA TYR A 288 32.03 -21.60 14.24
C TYR A 288 30.65 -22.00 13.72
N ARG A 289 29.60 -21.64 14.45
CA ARG A 289 28.20 -21.88 14.05
C ARG A 289 27.73 -20.73 13.16
N ILE A 290 27.55 -21.03 11.88
CA ILE A 290 27.04 -20.10 10.88
C ILE A 290 25.52 -20.21 10.87
N TRP A 291 24.85 -19.12 11.23
CA TRP A 291 23.41 -18.97 11.12
C TRP A 291 23.05 -18.28 9.80
N THR A 292 22.04 -18.78 9.09
CA THR A 292 21.49 -18.17 7.87
C THR A 292 19.99 -17.97 8.05
N ALA A 293 19.51 -16.76 7.82
CA ALA A 293 18.09 -16.46 7.73
C ALA A 293 17.71 -16.24 6.26
N THR A 294 16.55 -16.78 5.86
CA THR A 294 16.00 -16.69 4.51
C THR A 294 14.52 -16.29 4.60
N ASP A 295 14.09 -15.34 3.77
CA ASP A 295 12.69 -14.91 3.66
C ASP A 295 11.86 -15.76 2.65
N SER A 296 10.60 -15.39 2.43
CA SER A 296 9.73 -16.03 1.43
C SER A 296 10.14 -15.77 -0.03
N CYS A 297 10.99 -14.76 -0.26
CA CYS A 297 11.51 -14.35 -1.57
C CYS A 297 12.94 -14.85 -1.86
N MET A 298 13.51 -15.67 -0.96
CA MET A 298 14.86 -16.22 -1.00
C MET A 298 16.00 -15.19 -0.82
N ASN A 299 15.73 -13.97 -0.32
CA ASN A 299 16.79 -13.08 0.14
C ASN A 299 17.38 -13.65 1.44
N MET A 300 18.69 -13.46 1.66
CA MET A 300 19.43 -14.14 2.74
C MET A 300 20.37 -13.21 3.50
N SER A 301 20.44 -13.39 4.81
CA SER A 301 21.50 -12.82 5.67
C SER A 301 22.15 -13.91 6.53
N ARG A 302 23.34 -13.60 7.07
CA ARG A 302 24.13 -14.53 7.88
C ARG A 302 24.82 -13.84 9.03
N CYS A 303 25.01 -14.58 10.11
CA CYS A 303 25.88 -14.21 11.23
C CYS A 303 26.61 -15.46 11.75
N VAL A 304 27.67 -15.26 12.54
CA VAL A 304 28.49 -16.34 13.09
C VAL A 304 28.55 -16.23 14.59
N GLN A 305 28.31 -17.36 15.27
CA GLN A 305 28.56 -17.54 16.69
C GLN A 305 29.82 -18.40 16.86
N LEU A 306 30.74 -17.97 17.74
CA LEU A 306 31.89 -18.77 18.16
C LEU A 306 31.60 -19.44 19.50
N ILE A 307 31.65 -20.77 19.53
CA ILE A 307 31.61 -21.58 20.74
C ILE A 307 33.00 -22.20 20.91
N THR A 308 33.68 -21.86 22.00
CA THR A 308 34.99 -22.44 22.35
C THR A 308 34.78 -23.56 23.36
N THR A 309 35.30 -24.76 23.08
CA THR A 309 35.44 -25.79 24.11
C THR A 309 36.84 -25.72 24.69
N GLN A 310 36.92 -25.66 26.02
CA GLN A 310 38.17 -25.55 26.77
C GLN A 310 38.04 -26.38 28.04
N ASP A 311 39.07 -27.14 28.42
CA ASP A 311 39.08 -27.73 29.75
C ASP A 311 39.45 -26.73 30.83
N THR A 312 38.76 -26.85 31.96
CA THR A 312 38.88 -26.00 33.15
C THR A 312 38.73 -26.82 34.45
N THR A 313 38.50 -28.13 34.32
CA THR A 313 38.42 -29.06 35.44
C THR A 313 39.80 -29.66 35.65
N LYS A 314 40.09 -30.12 36.88
CA LYS A 314 41.34 -30.83 37.17
C LYS A 314 41.08 -32.33 37.23
N PRO A 315 42.07 -33.17 36.88
CA PRO A 315 41.92 -34.62 36.94
C PRO A 315 41.68 -35.09 38.37
N VAL A 316 40.77 -36.07 38.49
CA VAL A 316 40.49 -36.75 39.75
C VAL A 316 41.48 -37.90 39.92
N ILE A 317 42.19 -37.93 41.03
CA ILE A 317 43.17 -38.97 41.38
C ILE A 317 42.66 -39.89 42.49
N VAL A 318 42.81 -41.20 42.31
CA VAL A 318 42.49 -42.23 43.30
C VAL A 318 43.77 -42.96 43.68
N CYS A 319 44.18 -42.86 44.95
CA CYS A 319 45.34 -43.57 45.46
C CYS A 319 44.96 -44.99 45.95
N PRO A 320 45.91 -45.95 45.94
CA PRO A 320 45.73 -47.23 46.62
C PRO A 320 45.48 -47.03 48.12
N ALA A 321 44.72 -47.94 48.73
CA ALA A 321 44.56 -47.97 50.18
C ALA A 321 45.87 -48.37 50.88
N ASP A 322 46.05 -47.90 52.13
CA ASP A 322 47.20 -48.27 52.96
C ASP A 322 47.26 -49.80 53.16
N LEU A 323 48.44 -50.38 52.93
CA LEU A 323 48.68 -51.82 53.01
C LEU A 323 49.82 -52.14 53.96
N THR A 324 49.60 -53.08 54.88
CA THR A 324 50.65 -53.68 55.71
C THR A 324 51.07 -55.02 55.10
N ILE A 325 52.39 -55.19 54.89
CA ILE A 325 52.99 -56.41 54.34
C ILE A 325 54.11 -56.92 55.26
N ASN A 326 54.46 -58.19 55.14
CA ASN A 326 55.61 -58.76 55.86
C ASN A 326 56.93 -58.12 55.40
N CYS A 327 57.96 -58.12 56.27
CA CYS A 327 59.24 -57.45 56.01
C CYS A 327 59.95 -57.93 54.73
N ASP A 328 59.73 -59.19 54.34
CA ASP A 328 60.35 -59.83 53.17
C ASP A 328 59.43 -59.83 51.93
N ALA A 329 58.23 -59.24 52.02
CA ALA A 329 57.28 -59.17 50.92
C ALA A 329 57.67 -58.07 49.92
N ASN A 330 57.29 -58.26 48.65
CA ASN A 330 57.56 -57.27 47.60
C ASN A 330 56.79 -55.96 47.88
N SER A 331 57.53 -54.89 48.16
CA SER A 331 56.99 -53.57 48.46
C SER A 331 56.80 -52.65 47.26
N SER A 332 57.11 -53.09 46.03
CA SER A 332 56.95 -52.29 44.80
C SER A 332 55.50 -51.85 44.57
N SER A 333 55.30 -50.75 43.84
CA SER A 333 53.95 -50.28 43.48
C SER A 333 53.17 -51.30 42.63
N SER A 334 53.84 -52.12 41.82
CA SER A 334 53.17 -53.21 41.09
C SER A 334 52.61 -54.31 42.00
N ALA A 335 53.15 -54.47 43.22
CA ALA A 335 52.66 -55.42 44.23
C ALA A 335 51.75 -54.79 45.29
N THR A 336 51.83 -53.47 45.50
CA THR A 336 51.14 -52.75 46.58
C THR A 336 50.10 -51.73 46.08
N GLY A 337 49.93 -51.61 44.75
CA GLY A 337 48.99 -50.72 44.10
C GLY A 337 49.64 -49.52 43.40
N VAL A 338 49.01 -49.12 42.30
CA VAL A 338 49.33 -47.91 41.51
C VAL A 338 48.11 -47.01 41.59
N ALA A 339 48.30 -45.70 41.71
CA ALA A 339 47.18 -44.76 41.65
C ALA A 339 46.54 -44.76 40.25
N THR A 340 45.31 -44.28 40.14
CA THR A 340 44.64 -44.01 38.86
C THR A 340 44.22 -42.55 38.78
N ALA A 341 44.14 -42.02 37.56
CA ALA A 341 43.63 -40.69 37.29
C ALA A 341 42.54 -40.77 36.21
N THR A 342 41.55 -39.89 36.28
CA THR A 342 40.51 -39.72 35.27
C THR A 342 40.14 -38.26 35.14
N ASP A 343 39.94 -37.78 33.91
CA ASP A 343 39.42 -36.45 33.63
C ASP A 343 38.17 -36.52 32.73
N ASN A 344 37.30 -35.51 32.83
CA ASN A 344 36.16 -35.29 31.94
C ASN A 344 36.55 -34.93 30.50
N CYS A 345 37.74 -34.36 30.30
CA CYS A 345 38.24 -33.88 29.02
C CYS A 345 39.50 -34.59 28.54
N ASP A 346 40.31 -35.11 29.46
CA ASP A 346 41.43 -35.99 29.14
C ASP A 346 41.28 -37.39 29.78
N PRO A 347 40.59 -38.33 29.12
CA PRO A 347 40.50 -39.71 29.60
C PRO A 347 41.86 -40.43 29.72
N ALA A 348 42.93 -39.83 29.21
CA ALA A 348 44.31 -40.30 29.30
C ALA A 348 45.20 -39.39 30.18
N ALA A 349 44.60 -38.63 31.12
CA ALA A 349 45.29 -37.75 32.06
C ALA A 349 46.54 -38.41 32.65
N SER A 350 47.67 -37.73 32.50
CA SER A 350 48.99 -38.24 32.84
C SER A 350 49.16 -38.37 34.35
N LEU A 351 49.71 -39.51 34.79
CA LEU A 351 49.95 -39.82 36.19
C LEU A 351 51.46 -39.99 36.44
N ILE A 352 52.02 -39.15 37.30
CA ILE A 352 53.44 -39.17 37.66
C ILE A 352 53.57 -39.50 39.15
N MET A 353 54.37 -40.53 39.48
CA MET A 353 54.83 -40.75 40.85
C MET A 353 56.01 -39.81 41.13
N HIS A 354 55.81 -38.78 41.95
CA HIS A 354 56.84 -37.78 42.22
C HIS A 354 57.82 -38.19 43.32
N LYS A 355 57.39 -39.00 44.29
CA LYS A 355 58.22 -39.32 45.46
C LYS A 355 57.81 -40.60 46.15
N GLU A 356 58.79 -41.44 46.46
CA GLU A 356 58.68 -42.48 47.49
C GLU A 356 59.48 -42.03 48.72
N ILE A 357 58.89 -42.08 49.91
CA ILE A 357 59.54 -41.74 51.18
C ILE A 357 59.54 -42.98 52.07
N VAL A 358 60.72 -43.51 52.36
CA VAL A 358 60.90 -44.65 53.27
C VAL A 358 61.35 -44.14 54.63
N SER A 359 60.54 -44.31 55.67
CA SER A 359 60.94 -44.04 57.06
C SER A 359 61.16 -45.34 57.82
N LEU A 360 62.35 -45.53 58.38
CA LEU A 360 62.68 -46.65 59.26
C LEU A 360 62.06 -46.44 60.64
N ARG A 361 61.47 -47.49 61.22
CA ARG A 361 61.04 -47.51 62.63
C ARG A 361 62.08 -48.21 63.51
N SER A 362 61.96 -48.01 64.82
CA SER A 362 62.94 -48.44 65.84
C SER A 362 63.04 -49.95 66.08
N CYS A 363 62.25 -50.77 65.39
CA CYS A 363 62.30 -52.23 65.45
C CYS A 363 62.88 -52.78 64.14
N ALA A 364 63.75 -53.79 64.23
CA ALA A 364 64.52 -54.31 63.09
C ALA A 364 63.66 -54.52 61.83
N ASN A 365 64.06 -53.87 60.74
CA ASN A 365 63.48 -53.94 59.38
C ASN A 365 62.09 -53.34 59.16
N ALA A 366 61.42 -52.78 60.18
CA ALA A 366 60.12 -52.13 59.99
C ALA A 366 60.24 -50.79 59.22
N LYS A 367 59.49 -50.66 58.11
CA LYS A 367 59.46 -49.49 57.21
C LYS A 367 58.04 -48.96 57.07
N LEU A 368 57.88 -47.64 56.95
CA LEU A 368 56.73 -47.03 56.27
C LEU A 368 57.19 -46.55 54.89
N ILE A 369 56.33 -46.69 53.89
CA ILE A 369 56.59 -46.25 52.52
C ILE A 369 55.43 -45.33 52.10
N TYR A 370 55.68 -44.03 51.99
CA TYR A 370 54.70 -43.07 51.47
C TYR A 370 54.96 -42.84 49.98
N ARG A 371 53.91 -42.83 49.16
CA ARG A 371 53.99 -42.50 47.73
C ARG A 371 53.16 -41.27 47.42
N ILE A 372 53.80 -40.27 46.83
CA ILE A 372 53.17 -39.04 46.36
C ILE A 372 52.98 -39.16 44.85
N TRP A 373 51.72 -39.08 44.43
CA TRP A 373 51.30 -39.09 43.04
C TRP A 373 50.79 -37.71 42.63
N THR A 374 50.89 -37.38 41.36
CA THR A 374 50.27 -36.18 40.78
C THR A 374 49.66 -36.55 39.44
N ALA A 375 48.44 -36.09 39.22
CA ALA A 375 47.75 -36.18 37.94
C ALA A 375 47.80 -34.80 37.25
N THR A 376 48.08 -34.81 35.96
CA THR A 376 48.05 -33.64 35.08
C THR A 376 47.38 -34.03 33.77
N ASP A 377 46.36 -33.31 33.37
CA ASP A 377 45.77 -33.38 32.04
C ASP A 377 46.66 -32.65 31.00
N SER A 378 46.13 -32.43 29.79
CA SER A 378 46.84 -31.79 28.68
C SER A 378 46.53 -30.28 28.51
N CYS A 379 45.76 -29.70 29.42
CA CYS A 379 45.50 -28.28 29.60
C CYS A 379 46.17 -27.71 30.88
#